data_AF-A0A7X8C582-F1
#
_entry.id   AF-A0A7X8C582-F1
#
_cell.length_a   1.000
_cell.length_b   1.000
_cell.length_c   1.000
_cell.angle_alpha   90.00
_cell.angle_beta   90.00
_cell.angle_gamma   90.00
#
_symmetry.space_group_name_H-M   'P 1'
#
loop_
_entity.id
_entity.type
_entity.pdbx_description
1 polymer ?
#
loop_
_entity_poly.entity_id
_entity_poly.type
_entity_poly.pdbx_seq_one_letter_code
_entity_poly.pdbx_strand_id
1 'polypeptide(L)' 'HTMQPYQKFAVKTQGYPGGITRYEDDQLVTYEFLADAKTGAILELNRI' A
#
# COMPACT_ATOMS: atom_id res chain seq x y z
N HIS A 1 -21.41 29.39 15.13
CA HIS A 1 -20.48 28.24 15.12
C HIS A 1 -20.32 27.76 13.69
N THR A 2 -19.13 27.90 13.11
CA THR A 2 -18.84 27.45 11.74
C THR A 2 -18.49 25.97 11.78
N MET A 3 -19.23 25.14 11.04
CA MET A 3 -18.97 23.70 10.97
C MET A 3 -17.66 23.44 10.24
N GLN A 4 -16.76 22.68 10.87
CA GLN A 4 -15.51 22.23 10.26
C GLN A 4 -15.71 20.84 9.66
N PRO A 5 -15.15 20.56 8.47
CA PRO A 5 -15.28 19.24 7.85
C PRO A 5 -14.58 18.16 8.69
N TYR A 6 -15.31 17.09 8.97
CA TYR A 6 -14.93 15.95 9.80
C TYR A 6 -14.44 14.79 8.92
N GLN A 7 -13.28 14.20 9.22
CA GLN A 7 -12.73 13.06 8.47
C GLN A 7 -12.44 11.85 9.38
N LYS A 8 -13.28 10.82 9.22
CA LYS A 8 -13.19 9.42 9.74
C LYS A 8 -12.18 8.61 8.91
N PHE A 9 -11.52 7.52 9.32
CA PHE A 9 -11.06 6.89 10.57
C PHE A 9 -9.91 5.97 10.09
N ALA A 10 -8.88 5.74 10.91
CA ALA A 10 -7.88 4.72 10.62
C ALA A 10 -8.57 3.35 10.42
N VAL A 11 -8.62 2.86 9.17
CA VAL A 11 -9.02 1.49 8.87
C VAL A 11 -7.89 0.61 9.38
N LYS A 12 -8.06 0.05 10.57
CA LYS A 12 -7.13 -0.95 11.11
C LYS A 12 -7.40 -2.27 10.39
N THR A 13 -6.70 -2.48 9.29
CA THR A 13 -6.61 -3.80 8.66
C THR A 13 -5.27 -4.45 8.97
N GLN A 14 -5.22 -5.77 8.91
CA GLN A 14 -3.97 -6.49 8.99
C GLN A 14 -3.31 -6.39 7.62
N GLY A 15 -2.16 -5.73 7.55
CA GLY A 15 -1.37 -5.62 6.33
C GLY A 15 -0.44 -6.82 6.18
N TYR A 16 -0.36 -7.36 4.96
CA TYR A 16 0.65 -8.34 4.55
C TYR A 16 1.71 -7.63 3.69
N PRO A 17 2.94 -7.43 4.19
CA PRO A 17 4.02 -6.87 3.40
C PRO A 17 4.57 -7.92 2.43
N GLY A 18 4.86 -7.50 1.21
CA GLY A 18 5.45 -8.34 0.17
C GLY A 18 6.35 -7.55 -0.77
N GLY A 19 7.16 -8.29 -1.54
CA GLY A 19 8.08 -7.71 -2.50
C GLY A 19 8.09 -8.49 -3.81
N ILE A 20 8.14 -7.79 -4.93
CA ILE A 20 8.31 -8.37 -6.27
C ILE A 20 9.52 -7.70 -6.90
N THR A 21 10.52 -8.50 -7.26
CA THR A 21 11.68 -8.03 -8.02
C THR A 21 11.55 -8.49 -9.46
N ARG A 22 11.75 -7.57 -10.40
CA ARG A 22 11.64 -7.81 -11.83
C ARG A 22 12.74 -7.05 -12.58
N TYR A 23 13.20 -7.60 -13.69
CA TYR A 23 14.01 -6.87 -14.66
C TYR A 23 13.13 -5.97 -15.53
N GLU A 24 13.44 -4.67 -15.53
CA GLU A 24 12.86 -3.65 -16.41
C GLU A 24 14.02 -2.84 -17.01
N ASP A 25 14.08 -2.74 -18.34
CA ASP A 25 15.12 -2.00 -19.06
C ASP A 25 16.55 -2.36 -18.62
N ASP A 26 16.83 -3.67 -18.53
CA ASP A 26 18.11 -4.23 -18.04
C ASP A 26 18.49 -3.84 -16.60
N GLN A 27 17.57 -3.22 -15.86
CA GLN A 27 17.72 -2.88 -14.46
C GLN A 27 16.86 -3.78 -13.58
N LEU A 28 17.43 -4.23 -12.46
CA LEU A 28 16.68 -4.93 -11.43
C LEU A 28 15.86 -3.89 -10.64
N VAL A 29 14.54 -3.97 -10.77
CA VAL A 29 13.59 -3.10 -10.07
C VAL A 29 12.89 -3.90 -8.99
N THR A 30 12.79 -3.37 -7.78
CA THR A 30 12.03 -4.01 -6.71
C THR A 30 10.82 -3.17 -6.33
N TYR A 31 9.68 -3.83 -6.26
CA TYR A 31 8.43 -3.25 -5.79
C TYR A 31 8.11 -3.84 -4.43
N GLU A 32 7.97 -3.00 -3.42
CA GLU A 32 7.47 -3.37 -2.11
C GLU A 32 6.00 -2.95 -2.01
N PHE A 33 5.14 -3.84 -1.53
CA PHE A 33 3.73 -3.55 -1.38
C PHE A 33 3.22 -3.96 -0.01
N LEU A 34 2.18 -3.27 0.45
CA LEU A 34 1.36 -3.66 1.59
C LEU A 34 -0.02 -4.04 1.06
N ALA A 35 -0.45 -5.27 1.31
CA ALA A 35 -1.79 -5.74 0.93
C ALA A 35 -2.68 -5.91 2.16
N ASP A 36 -3.97 -5.67 2.02
CA ASP A 36 -4.98 -6.06 3.00
C ASP A 36 -5.02 -7.60 3.11
N ALA A 37 -4.68 -8.14 4.26
CA ALA A 37 -4.54 -9.59 4.46
C ALA A 37 -5.85 -10.37 4.32
N LYS A 38 -7.01 -9.68 4.35
CA LYS A 38 -8.33 -10.31 4.26
C LYS A 38 -8.83 -10.38 2.81
N THR A 39 -8.56 -9.35 2.02
CA THR A 39 -9.12 -9.19 0.65
C THR A 39 -8.06 -9.30 -0.44
N GLY A 40 -6.78 -9.16 -0.09
CA GLY A 40 -5.67 -9.07 -1.04
C GLY A 40 -5.57 -7.71 -1.75
N ALA A 41 -6.38 -6.71 -1.37
CA ALA A 41 -6.33 -5.39 -1.96
C ALA A 41 -5.01 -4.68 -1.63
N ILE A 42 -4.37 -4.04 -2.62
CA ILE A 42 -3.13 -3.28 -2.40
C ILE A 42 -3.47 -1.98 -1.67
N LEU A 43 -2.85 -1.78 -0.51
CA LEU A 43 -2.96 -0.59 0.31
C LEU A 43 -1.88 0.43 -0.05
N GLU A 44 -0.64 -0.05 -0.25
CA GLU A 44 0.53 0.76 -0.56
C GLU A 44 1.45 0.02 -1.53
N LEU A 45 2.12 0.76 -2.42
CA LEU A 45 3.11 0.24 -3.38
C LEU A 45 4.25 1.24 -3.52
N ASN A 46 5.47 0.79 -3.26
CA ASN A 46 6.70 1.55 -3.38
C ASN A 46 7.65 0.86 -4.37
N ARG A 47 8.39 1.66 -5.13
CA ARG A 47 9.45 1.19 -6.03
C ARG A 47 10.80 1.63 -5.48
N ILE A 48 11.73 0.69 -5.38
CA ILE A 48 13.11 0.89 -4.90
C ILE A 48 14.13 0.42 -5.94
#